data_AF-A0A820QQC3-F1
#
_entry.id   AF-A0A820QQC3-F1
#
_cell.length_a   1.000
_cell.length_b   1.000
_cell.length_c   1.000
_cell.angle_alpha   90.00
_cell.angle_beta   90.00
_cell.angle_gamma   90.00
#
_symmetry.space_group_name_H-M   'P 1'
#
loop_
_entity.id
_entity.type
_entity.pdbx_description
1 polymer ?
#
loop_
_entity_poly.entity_id
_entity_poly.type
_entity_poly.pdbx_seq_one_letter_code
_entity_poly.pdbx_strand_id
1 'polypeptide(L)'
;MFEKTFLPYALDVSKDLTRDPIDCCVKEKMQSVIERFPEDEVDGLFDYDLWPTRRAKIIMQTVGHVSGAACFYSRQQLQNDPFPKDKNMMGVCLHPKYGGWFALRGVLIFQ
;
A
#
# COMPACT_ATOMS: atom_id res chain seq x y z
N MET A 1 9.10 -3.40 -9.00
CA MET A 1 8.68 -4.26 -7.88
C MET A 1 8.45 -5.67 -8.39
N PHE A 2 7.57 -5.88 -9.37
CA PHE A 2 7.26 -7.21 -9.88
C PHE A 2 8.48 -7.97 -10.42
N GLU A 3 9.12 -7.49 -11.49
CA GLU A 3 10.19 -8.23 -12.19
C GLU A 3 11.49 -8.31 -11.40
N LYS A 4 11.82 -7.25 -10.65
CA LYS A 4 13.12 -7.11 -9.98
C LYS A 4 13.12 -7.58 -8.53
N THR A 5 11.95 -7.78 -7.92
CA THR A 5 11.85 -8.09 -6.49
C THR A 5 10.96 -9.30 -6.26
N PHE A 6 9.72 -9.26 -6.77
CA PHE A 6 8.79 -10.36 -6.60
C PHE A 6 9.16 -11.60 -7.42
N LEU A 7 9.54 -11.45 -8.68
CA LEU A 7 9.89 -12.59 -9.54
C LEU A 7 11.07 -13.40 -8.97
N PRO A 8 12.20 -12.79 -8.53
CA PRO A 8 13.24 -13.52 -7.81
C PRO A 8 12.75 -14.19 -6.53
N TYR A 9 11.86 -13.53 -5.78
CA TYR A 9 11.27 -14.09 -4.56
C TYR A 9 10.40 -15.33 -4.85
N ALA A 10 9.56 -15.28 -5.89
CA ALA A 10 8.65 -16.36 -6.26
C ALA A 10 9.38 -17.57 -6.87
N LEU A 11 10.56 -17.36 -7.47
CA LEU A 11 11.40 -18.43 -8.02
C LEU A 11 12.26 -19.12 -6.97
N ASP A 12 12.36 -18.57 -5.76
CA ASP A 12 13.08 -19.18 -4.65
C ASP A 12 12.27 -20.33 -4.05
N VAL A 13 12.78 -21.55 -4.21
CA VAL A 13 12.15 -22.80 -3.74
C VAL A 13 11.98 -22.88 -2.23
N SER A 14 12.69 -22.04 -1.46
CA SER A 14 12.56 -21.99 -0.01
C SER A 14 11.33 -21.20 0.46
N LYS A 15 10.69 -20.43 -0.43
CA LYS A 15 9.57 -19.56 -0.07
C LYS A 15 8.27 -20.36 -0.03
N ASP A 16 7.55 -20.17 1.07
CA ASP A 16 6.18 -20.64 1.21
C ASP A 16 5.23 -19.74 0.41
N LEU A 17 4.54 -20.33 -0.56
CA LEU A 17 3.57 -19.66 -1.43
C LEU A 17 2.11 -19.99 -1.06
N THR A 18 1.86 -20.56 0.12
CA THR A 18 0.48 -20.82 0.62
C THR A 18 -0.28 -19.56 1.00
N ARG A 19 0.45 -18.47 1.29
CA ARG A 19 -0.09 -17.13 1.53
C ARG A 19 0.09 -16.27 0.27
N ASP A 20 -0.53 -15.09 0.24
CA ASP A 20 -0.31 -14.16 -0.87
C ASP A 20 1.20 -13.87 -1.01
N PRO A 21 1.82 -14.27 -2.14
CA PRO A 21 3.26 -14.25 -2.25
C PRO A 21 3.80 -12.82 -2.48
N ILE A 22 2.95 -11.90 -2.95
CA ILE A 22 3.31 -10.48 -3.10
C ILE A 22 3.39 -9.84 -1.72
N ASP A 23 2.40 -10.09 -0.86
CA ASP A 23 2.35 -9.56 0.50
C ASP A 23 3.53 -10.09 1.32
N CYS A 24 3.82 -11.39 1.23
CA CYS A 24 5.00 -11.98 1.87
C CYS A 24 6.31 -11.36 1.37
N CYS A 25 6.46 -11.17 0.06
CA CYS A 25 7.64 -10.54 -0.54
C CYS A 25 7.84 -9.10 -0.02
N VAL A 26 6.77 -8.30 -0.04
CA VAL A 26 6.79 -6.91 0.44
C VAL A 26 7.12 -6.87 1.93
N LYS A 27 6.49 -7.72 2.74
CA LYS A 27 6.72 -7.79 4.19
C LYS A 27 8.16 -8.12 4.51
N GLU A 28 8.75 -9.12 3.86
CA GLU A 28 10.16 -9.47 4.07
C GLU A 28 11.09 -8.29 3.75
N LYS A 29 10.84 -7.59 2.63
CA LYS A 29 11.68 -6.43 2.26
C LYS A 29 11.49 -5.25 3.20
N MET A 30 10.28 -5.00 3.71
CA MET A 30 10.05 -3.98 4.73
C MET A 30 10.69 -4.35 6.06
N GLN A 31 10.64 -5.61 6.47
CA GLN A 31 11.31 -6.07 7.69
C GLN A 31 12.82 -5.84 7.63
N SER A 32 13.45 -6.12 6.48
CA SER A 32 14.87 -5.81 6.28
C SER A 32 15.21 -4.32 6.31
N VAL A 33 14.22 -3.42 6.14
CA VAL A 33 14.39 -1.98 6.33
C VAL A 33 14.30 -1.64 7.82
N ILE A 34 13.31 -2.17 8.52
CA ILE A 34 13.13 -1.99 9.97
C ILE A 34 14.36 -2.44 10.75
N GLU A 35 14.94 -3.59 10.39
CA GLU A 35 16.16 -4.14 11.00
C GLU A 35 17.39 -3.22 10.91
N ARG A 36 17.36 -2.19 10.06
CA ARG A 36 18.45 -1.19 9.93
C ARG A 36 18.33 -0.04 10.93
N PHE A 37 17.24 0.04 11.68
CA PHE A 37 16.98 1.06 12.69
C PHE A 37 16.79 0.39 14.07
N PRO A 38 17.82 -0.28 14.62
CA PRO A 38 17.68 -1.08 15.84
C PRO A 38 17.43 -0.24 17.10
N GLU A 39 17.77 1.05 17.07
CA GLU A 39 17.60 1.97 18.20
C GLU A 39 16.24 2.68 18.18
N ASP A 40 15.51 2.61 17.06
CA ASP A 40 14.21 3.29 16.88
C ASP A 40 13.07 2.28 17.02
N GLU A 41 11.95 2.71 17.62
CA GLU A 41 10.71 1.93 17.57
C GLU A 41 10.02 2.21 16.22
N VAL A 42 10.09 1.22 15.32
CA VAL A 42 9.55 1.33 13.95
C VAL A 42 8.43 0.32 13.71
N ASP A 43 7.22 0.82 13.52
CA ASP A 43 6.04 0.01 13.19
C ASP A 43 5.79 -0.03 11.67
N GLY A 44 5.63 -1.23 11.13
CA GLY A 44 5.19 -1.46 9.75
C GLY A 44 3.68 -1.73 9.66
N LEU A 45 2.95 -0.89 8.92
CA LEU A 45 1.54 -1.14 8.57
C LEU A 45 1.40 -1.31 7.06
N PHE A 46 0.70 -2.36 6.64
CA PHE A 46 0.54 -2.73 5.24
C PHE A 46 -0.86 -2.39 4.69
N ASP A 47 -0.99 -2.35 3.36
CA ASP A 47 -2.25 -1.99 2.68
C ASP A 47 -3.38 -3.01 2.92
N TYR A 48 -3.01 -4.26 3.20
CA TYR A 48 -3.92 -5.36 3.53
C TYR A 48 -4.22 -5.49 5.03
N ASP A 49 -3.61 -4.69 5.90
CA ASP A 49 -3.81 -4.83 7.34
C ASP A 49 -5.20 -4.33 7.77
N LEU A 50 -5.96 -5.22 8.41
CA LEU A 50 -7.30 -4.95 8.91
C LEU A 50 -7.36 -5.08 10.44
N TRP A 51 -8.23 -4.30 11.06
CA TRP A 51 -8.73 -4.55 12.40
C TRP A 51 -9.64 -5.78 12.42
N PRO A 52 -9.91 -6.40 13.59
CA PRO A 52 -10.87 -7.51 13.70
C PRO A 52 -12.28 -7.18 13.17
N THR A 53 -12.65 -5.89 13.15
CA THR A 53 -13.89 -5.37 12.57
C THR A 53 -13.87 -5.24 11.04
N ARG A 54 -12.81 -5.73 10.39
CA ARG A 54 -12.53 -5.62 8.94
C ARG A 54 -12.34 -4.20 8.43
N ARG A 55 -12.17 -3.21 9.32
CA ARG A 55 -11.75 -1.86 8.94
C ARG A 55 -10.26 -1.85 8.63
N ALA A 56 -9.85 -1.17 7.56
CA ALA A 56 -8.44 -0.97 7.25
C ALA A 56 -7.74 -0.26 8.42
N LYS A 57 -6.55 -0.74 8.81
CA LYS A 57 -5.74 -0.09 9.85
C LYS A 57 -5.20 1.26 9.39
N ILE A 58 -4.94 1.39 8.09
CA ILE A 58 -4.46 2.61 7.47
C ILE A 58 -5.13 2.85 6.11
N ILE A 59 -5.38 4.12 5.78
CA ILE A 59 -5.95 4.51 4.49
C ILE A 59 -4.82 4.94 3.56
N MET A 60 -4.30 4.00 2.78
CA MET A 60 -3.13 4.21 1.93
C MET A 60 -3.29 5.37 0.96
N GLN A 61 -4.46 5.56 0.36
CA GLN A 61 -4.68 6.64 -0.60
C GLN A 61 -4.46 8.02 0.01
N THR A 62 -4.90 8.22 1.26
CA THR A 62 -4.66 9.44 2.02
C THR A 62 -3.17 9.59 2.34
N VAL A 63 -2.49 8.53 2.79
CA VAL A 63 -1.04 8.54 3.03
C VAL A 63 -0.26 8.93 1.77
N GLY A 64 -0.59 8.32 0.64
CA GLY A 64 0.04 8.61 -0.65
C GLY A 64 -0.15 10.07 -1.07
N HIS A 65 -1.29 10.67 -0.73
CA HIS A 65 -1.58 12.07 -1.00
C HIS A 65 -0.80 13.02 -0.10
N VAL A 66 -0.87 12.83 1.23
CA VAL A 66 -0.23 13.75 2.18
C VAL A 66 1.30 13.65 2.17
N SER A 67 1.85 12.51 1.76
CA SER A 67 3.30 12.36 1.53
C SER A 67 3.78 12.97 0.20
N GLY A 68 2.87 13.42 -0.66
CA GLY A 68 3.19 13.94 -1.99
C GLY A 68 3.56 12.86 -3.02
N ALA A 69 3.44 11.58 -2.69
CA ALA A 69 3.80 10.48 -3.59
C ALA A 69 2.82 10.33 -4.76
N ALA A 70 1.51 10.50 -4.54
CA ALA A 70 0.49 10.40 -5.57
C ALA A 70 -0.73 11.27 -5.25
N CYS A 71 -1.31 11.93 -6.25
CA CYS A 71 -2.50 12.75 -6.04
C CYS A 71 -3.73 11.84 -5.85
N PHE A 72 -4.48 12.02 -4.76
CA PHE A 72 -5.72 11.27 -4.49
C PHE A 72 -6.92 12.02 -5.04
N TYR A 73 -7.55 11.42 -6.05
CA TYR A 73 -8.78 11.90 -6.67
C TYR A 73 -9.96 11.16 -6.06
N SER A 74 -10.91 11.91 -5.52
CA SER A 74 -12.10 11.39 -4.84
C SER A 74 -13.35 12.08 -5.37
N ARG A 75 -14.49 11.38 -5.28
CA ARG A 75 -15.80 11.92 -5.68
C ARG A 75 -16.15 13.24 -4.98
N GLN A 76 -15.70 13.41 -3.74
CA GLN A 76 -15.94 14.62 -2.93
C GLN A 76 -15.30 15.89 -3.52
N GLN A 77 -14.29 15.74 -4.38
CA GLN A 77 -13.61 16.86 -5.03
C GLN A 77 -14.29 17.30 -6.34
N LEU A 78 -15.35 16.60 -6.79
CA LEU A 78 -16.08 16.98 -8.00
C LEU A 78 -17.02 18.16 -7.69
N GLN A 79 -16.83 19.27 -8.42
CA GLN A 79 -17.72 20.44 -8.30
C GLN A 79 -19.15 20.13 -8.77
N ASN A 80 -19.27 19.37 -9.86
CA ASN A 80 -20.54 18.88 -10.39
C ASN A 80 -20.46 17.36 -10.44
N ASP A 81 -21.07 16.68 -9.47
CA ASP A 81 -21.04 15.23 -9.35
C ASP A 81 -22.10 14.57 -10.27
N PRO A 82 -21.70 13.89 -11.35
CA PRO A 82 -22.64 13.28 -12.29
C PRO A 82 -23.10 11.88 -11.87
N PHE A 83 -22.55 11.33 -10.78
CA PHE A 83 -22.78 9.92 -10.42
C PHE A 83 -24.05 9.74 -9.57
N PRO A 84 -24.71 8.57 -9.66
CA PRO A 84 -25.85 8.24 -8.78
C PRO A 84 -25.47 8.30 -7.29
N LYS A 85 -26.35 8.83 -6.45
CA LYS A 85 -26.10 9.01 -5.00
C LYS A 85 -26.02 7.69 -4.21
N ASP A 86 -26.68 6.67 -4.73
CA ASP A 86 -26.75 5.32 -4.16
C ASP A 86 -25.53 4.45 -4.50
N LYS A 87 -24.67 4.89 -5.43
CA LYS A 87 -23.45 4.17 -5.79
C LYS A 87 -22.25 4.67 -5.00
N ASN A 88 -21.58 3.74 -4.31
CA ASN A 88 -20.29 4.02 -3.71
C ASN A 88 -19.20 4.10 -4.79
N MET A 89 -18.58 5.27 -4.92
CA MET A 89 -17.49 5.52 -5.86
C MET A 89 -16.20 5.72 -5.07
N MET A 90 -15.32 4.71 -5.08
CA MET A 90 -14.02 4.82 -4.43
C MET A 90 -13.13 5.77 -5.21
N GLY A 91 -12.34 6.56 -4.48
CA GLY A 91 -11.32 7.40 -5.09
C GLY A 91 -10.14 6.58 -5.61
N VAL A 92 -9.23 7.23 -6.33
CA VAL A 92 -8.04 6.63 -6.91
C VAL A 92 -6.85 7.57 -6.79
N CYS A 93 -5.67 7.02 -6.54
CA CYS A 93 -4.43 7.78 -6.60
C CYS A 93 -3.80 7.70 -7.98
N LEU A 94 -3.28 8.81 -8.49
CA LEU A 94 -2.44 8.83 -9.70
C LEU A 94 -1.03 9.32 -9.35
N HIS A 95 -0.04 8.50 -9.65
CA HIS A 95 1.35 8.84 -9.51
C HIS A 95 1.80 9.70 -10.70
N PRO A 96 2.55 10.81 -10.50
CA PRO A 96 2.89 11.75 -11.58
C PRO A 96 3.68 11.12 -12.73
N LYS A 97 4.48 10.09 -12.45
CA LYS A 97 5.26 9.35 -13.46
C LYS A 97 4.59 8.09 -14.00
N TYR A 98 3.79 7.41 -13.17
CA TYR A 98 3.33 6.04 -13.47
C TYR A 98 1.82 5.98 -13.70
N GLY A 99 1.08 7.08 -13.51
CA GLY A 99 -0.38 7.07 -13.53
C GLY A 99 -0.92 6.08 -12.50
N GLY A 100 -1.74 5.14 -12.95
CA GLY A 100 -2.25 4.03 -12.14
C GLY A 100 -1.35 2.77 -12.10
N TRP A 101 -0.19 2.78 -12.77
CA TRP A 101 0.72 1.63 -12.83
C TRP A 101 1.61 1.53 -11.59
N PHE A 102 1.01 1.55 -10.41
CA PHE A 102 1.68 1.40 -9.12
C PHE A 102 0.70 0.88 -8.06
N ALA A 103 1.23 0.52 -6.90
CA ALA A 103 0.45 0.22 -5.71
C ALA A 103 1.12 0.84 -4.47
N LEU A 104 0.30 1.30 -3.53
CA LEU A 104 0.75 1.71 -2.20
C LEU A 104 0.76 0.45 -1.32
N ARG A 105 1.90 0.14 -0.70
CA ARG A 105 2.14 -1.17 -0.07
C ARG A 105 2.28 -1.15 1.45
N GLY A 106 2.71 -0.03 2.00
CA GLY A 106 3.01 0.03 3.41
C GLY A 106 3.44 1.43 3.85
N VAL A 107 3.42 1.62 5.17
CA VAL A 107 4.09 2.73 5.84
C VAL A 107 5.00 2.19 6.92
N LEU A 108 6.06 2.93 7.21
CA LEU A 108 6.87 2.77 8.40
C LEU A 108 6.63 3.98 9.29
N ILE A 109 6.28 3.74 10.55
CA ILE A 109 6.02 4.77 11.55
C ILE A 109 7.16 4.71 12.55
N PHE A 110 7.92 5.80 12.66
CA PHE A 110 8.96 5.99 13.66
C PHE A 110 8.33 6.75 14.84
N GLN A 111 8.42 6.20 16.05
CA GLN A 111 7.83 6.79 17.26
C GLN A 111 8.69 7.93 17.83
#